data_AF-A0A1V4EL82-F1
#
_entry.id   AF-A0A1V4EL82-F1
#
_cell.length_a   1.000
_cell.length_b   1.000
_cell.length_c   1.000
_cell.angle_alpha   90.00
_cell.angle_beta   90.00
_cell.angle_gamma   90.00
#
_symmetry.space_group_name_H-M   'P 1'
#
loop_
_entity.id
_entity.type
_entity.pdbx_description
1 polymer ?
#
loop_
_entity_poly.entity_id
_entity_poly.type
_entity_poly.pdbx_seq_one_letter_code
_entity_poly.pdbx_strand_id
1 'polypeptide(L)' 'MPDQPTPTSPAANTGGRACTHWRDSEARHCGNTQGVRLYLTGPRCPSCTPAAVAGHAEPPSPQPTSGRTT' A
#
# COMPACT_ATOMS: atom_id res chain seq x y z
N MET A 1 -35.08 22.30 -0.69
CA MET A 1 -34.06 21.79 0.24
C MET A 1 -32.78 21.66 -0.57
N PRO A 2 -31.68 22.38 -0.25
CA PRO A 2 -30.48 22.35 -1.06
C PRO A 2 -29.87 20.94 -1.11
N ASP A 3 -29.59 20.56 -2.35
CA ASP A 3 -28.79 19.47 -2.88
C ASP A 3 -27.65 19.03 -1.94
N GLN A 4 -27.68 17.78 -1.47
CA GLN A 4 -26.53 17.21 -0.76
C GLN A 4 -25.40 16.96 -1.77
N PRO A 5 -24.17 17.44 -1.54
CA PRO A 5 -23.04 17.04 -2.37
C PRO A 5 -22.81 15.55 -2.17
N THR A 6 -22.97 14.76 -3.23
CA THR A 6 -22.49 13.37 -3.28
C THR A 6 -21.07 13.30 -2.74
N PRO A 7 -20.74 12.39 -1.81
CA PRO A 7 -19.34 12.10 -1.53
C PRO A 7 -18.78 11.45 -2.80
N THR A 8 -18.05 12.24 -3.59
CA THR A 8 -17.23 11.78 -4.71
C THR A 8 -16.34 10.66 -4.17
N SER A 9 -16.76 9.43 -4.42
CA SER A 9 -16.05 8.23 -4.01
C SER A 9 -14.67 8.26 -4.65
N PRO A 10 -13.56 8.10 -3.91
CA PRO A 10 -12.21 8.14 -4.47
C PRO A 10 -11.86 6.87 -5.29
N ALA A 11 -12.83 6.23 -5.95
CA ALA A 11 -12.64 4.99 -6.70
C ALA A 11 -11.90 5.18 -8.04
N ALA A 12 -11.65 6.42 -8.48
CA ALA A 12 -10.94 6.72 -9.72
C ALA A 12 -9.55 7.31 -9.44
N ASN A 13 -8.63 6.52 -8.90
CA ASN A 13 -7.19 6.77 -9.03
C ASN A 13 -6.54 5.59 -9.75
N THR A 14 -6.77 5.53 -11.05
CA THR A 14 -6.03 4.66 -11.96
C THR A 14 -4.70 5.34 -12.28
N GLY A 15 -3.66 5.06 -11.47
CA GLY A 15 -2.30 5.49 -11.79
C GLY A 15 -1.32 5.47 -10.62
N GLY A 16 -1.18 4.33 -9.93
CA GLY A 16 -0.19 4.17 -8.86
C GLY A 16 -0.83 4.17 -7.48
N ARG A 17 -0.93 2.99 -6.87
CA ARG A 17 -1.45 2.84 -5.51
C ARG A 17 -0.50 3.61 -4.58
N ALA A 18 -0.89 4.77 -4.08
CA ALA A 18 -0.10 5.46 -3.07
C ALA A 18 -0.19 4.70 -1.74
N CYS A 19 0.90 4.68 -0.99
CA CYS A 19 0.93 4.12 0.35
C CYS A 19 -0.03 4.88 1.26
N THR A 20 -0.99 4.17 1.84
CA THR A 20 -1.99 4.75 2.77
C THR A 20 -1.60 4.54 4.23
N HIS A 21 -0.33 4.21 4.51
CA HIS A 21 0.13 4.06 5.88
C HIS A 21 0.17 5.42 6.60
N TRP A 22 -0.44 5.48 7.78
CA TRP A 22 -0.28 6.59 8.71
C TRP A 22 1.10 6.56 9.36
N ARG A 23 1.85 7.65 9.25
CA ARG A 23 3.15 7.86 9.90
C ARG A 23 2.92 8.66 11.19
N ASP A 24 2.96 8.02 12.34
CA ASP A 24 2.74 8.68 13.64
C ASP A 24 3.73 9.82 13.90
N SER A 25 5.00 9.64 13.49
CA SER A 25 6.05 10.67 13.65
C SER A 25 5.79 11.96 12.86
N GLU A 26 5.04 11.87 11.77
CA GLU A 26 4.77 12.99 10.85
C GLU A 26 3.30 13.42 10.86
N ALA A 27 2.46 12.74 11.66
CA ALA A 27 1.02 12.91 11.75
C ALA A 27 0.33 13.02 10.36
N ARG A 28 0.77 12.20 9.40
CA ARG A 28 0.27 12.22 8.02
C ARG A 28 0.36 10.86 7.34
N HIS A 29 -0.35 10.69 6.22
CA HIS A 29 -0.17 9.52 5.35
C HIS A 29 1.16 9.57 4.59
N CYS A 30 1.79 8.42 4.41
CA CYS A 30 3.06 8.29 3.70
C CYS A 30 2.97 8.77 2.25
N GLY A 31 1.92 8.40 1.51
CA GLY A 31 1.70 8.86 0.12
C GLY A 31 2.70 8.35 -0.92
N ASN A 32 3.74 7.59 -0.53
CA ASN A 32 4.75 7.07 -1.45
C ASN A 32 4.09 6.17 -2.50
N THR A 33 4.43 6.35 -3.78
CA THR A 33 3.91 5.56 -4.92
C THR A 33 4.92 4.53 -5.42
N GLN A 34 6.17 4.55 -4.96
CA GLN A 34 7.21 3.62 -5.39
C GLN A 34 7.08 2.26 -4.70
N GLY A 35 7.07 1.19 -5.50
CA GLY A 35 7.11 -0.19 -5.01
C GLY A 35 5.91 -0.56 -4.13
N VAL A 36 4.76 0.11 -4.30
CA VAL A 36 3.61 -0.11 -3.44
C VAL A 36 2.95 -1.46 -3.73
N ARG A 37 2.83 -2.26 -2.68
CA ARG A 37 2.22 -3.59 -2.68
C ARG A 37 0.90 -3.55 -1.91
N LEU A 38 -0.03 -4.41 -2.28
CA LEU A 38 -1.28 -4.59 -1.55
C LEU A 38 -1.07 -5.58 -0.40
N TYR A 39 -1.38 -5.16 0.82
CA TYR A 39 -1.48 -6.01 2.01
C TYR A 39 -2.94 -6.08 2.46
N LEU A 40 -3.25 -7.01 3.38
CA LEU A 40 -4.59 -7.11 3.97
C LEU A 40 -5.05 -5.79 4.62
N THR A 41 -4.11 -5.01 5.15
CA THR A 41 -4.36 -3.70 5.78
C THR A 41 -4.39 -2.52 4.80
N GLY A 42 -4.24 -2.76 3.49
CA GLY A 42 -4.21 -1.74 2.44
C GLY A 42 -2.86 -1.63 1.69
N PRO A 43 -2.73 -0.67 0.77
CA PRO A 43 -1.52 -0.46 -0.02
C PRO A 43 -0.36 0.10 0.83
N ARG A 44 0.81 -0.56 0.78
CA ARG A 44 2.03 -0.19 1.52
C ARG A 44 3.26 -0.17 0.62
N CYS A 45 4.09 0.86 0.78
CA CYS A 45 5.43 0.95 0.19
C CYS A 45 6.43 0.09 1.00
N PRO A 46 7.60 -0.29 0.45
CA PRO A 46 8.59 -1.17 1.10
C PRO A 46 9.09 -0.65 2.46
N SER A 47 9.05 0.66 2.70
CA SER A 47 9.43 1.26 3.99
C SER A 47 8.31 1.24 5.04
N CYS A 48 7.08 0.92 4.64
CA CYS A 48 5.88 0.96 5.50
C CYS A 48 5.14 -0.38 5.50
N THR A 49 5.85 -1.45 5.13
CA THR A 49 5.31 -2.80 5.19
C THR A 49 5.27 -3.27 6.65
N PRO A 50 4.36 -4.21 6.99
CA PRO A 50 4.26 -4.70 8.36
C PRO A 50 5.58 -5.25 8.91
N ALA A 51 6.39 -5.88 8.05
CA ALA A 51 7.73 -6.34 8.41
C ALA A 51 8.66 -5.18 8.76
N ALA A 52 8.71 -4.14 7.93
CA ALA A 52 9.53 -2.95 8.16
C ALA A 52 9.13 -2.22 9.46
N VAL A 53 7.82 -2.11 9.76
CA VAL A 53 7.33 -1.53 11.02
C VAL A 53 7.70 -2.38 12.22
N ALA A 54 7.71 -3.72 12.08
CA ALA A 54 8.17 -4.64 13.11
C ALA A 54 9.70 -4.74 13.23
N GLY A 55 10.47 -3.95 12.45
CA GLY A 55 11.94 -3.97 12.47
C GLY A 55 12.57 -5.16 11.73
N HIS A 56 11.79 -5.91 10.97
CA HIS A 56 12.26 -7.01 10.15
C HIS A 56 12.51 -6.57 8.71
N ALA A 57 13.56 -7.10 8.08
CA ALA A 57 13.77 -6.94 6.64
C ALA A 57 12.59 -7.57 5.88
N GLU A 58 12.13 -6.91 4.82
CA GLU A 58 11.11 -7.48 3.94
C GLU A 58 11.69 -8.73 3.26
N PRO A 59 11.01 -9.90 3.34
CA PRO A 59 11.47 -11.06 2.61
C PRO A 59 11.44 -10.78 1.10
N PRO A 60 12.42 -11.28 0.33
CA PRO A 60 12.42 -11.13 -1.12
C PRO A 60 11.06 -11.60 -1.66
N SER A 61 10.50 -10.88 -2.63
CA SER A 61 9.26 -11.30 -3.30
C SER A 61 9.39 -12.77 -3.68
N PRO A 62 8.35 -13.59 -3.44
CA PRO A 62 8.38 -15.00 -3.80
C PRO A 62 8.72 -15.07 -5.28
N GLN A 63 9.93 -15.56 -5.60
CA GLN A 63 10.27 -15.90 -6.96
C GLN A 63 9.25 -16.95 -7.39
N PRO A 64 8.68 -16.87 -8.61
CA PRO A 64 7.93 -17.99 -9.13
C PRO A 64 8.89 -19.18 -9.09
N THR A 65 8.62 -20.13 -8.20
CA THR A 65 9.32 -21.40 -8.22
C THR A 65 8.87 -22.04 -9.53
N SER A 66 9.70 -21.91 -10.57
CA SER A 66 9.60 -22.73 -11.77
C SER A 66 9.90 -24.16 -11.35
N GLY A 67 8.93 -24.79 -10.69
CA GLY A 67 8.86 -26.23 -10.52
C GLY A 67 8.53 -26.82 -11.88
N ARG A 68 9.55 -26.97 -12.73
CA ARG A 68 9.43 -27.89 -13.86
C ARG A 68 9.56 -29.29 -13.30
N THR A 69 8.41 -29.91 -13.11
CA THR A 69 8.22 -31.33 -12.84
C THR A 69 9.07 -32.19 -13.78
N THR A 70 9.63 -33.24 -13.17
CA THR A 70 10.37 -34.37 -13.77
C THR A 70 9.69 -34.97 -14.98
#